data_AF-Q2NRI1-F1
#
_entry.id   AF-Q2NRI1-F1
#
_cell.length_a   1.000
_cell.length_b   1.000
_cell.length_c   1.000
_cell.angle_alpha   90.00
_cell.angle_beta   90.00
_cell.angle_gamma   90.00
#
_symmetry.space_group_name_H-M   'P 1'
#
loop_
_entity.id
_entity.type
_entity.pdbx_description
1 polymer ?
#
loop_
_entity_poly.entity_id
_entity_poly.type
_entity_poly.pdbx_seq_one_letter_code
_entity_poly.pdbx_strand_id
1 'polypeptide(L)'
;MGQVAFDTLKFVETLETAGLPKDQAKAISLAVRESHEAVDVATKRDLDDAKKDVLSEVTAVKRDLEDVHKEIDARFEKTDAQMQARFEKTDAQIADVRKDLSAEIADVRKDIANRFDKLGLQMTVRVGGMLIAAVGLMTAILKLLK
;
A
#
# COMPACT_ATOMS: atom_id res chain seq x y z
N MET A 1 23.03 42.98 -9.05
CA MET A 1 23.90 44.14 -8.76
C MET A 1 23.88 45.03 -10.00
N GLY A 2 23.78 46.36 -9.87
CA GLY A 2 23.82 47.23 -11.04
C GLY A 2 25.18 47.08 -11.71
N GLN A 3 25.19 46.85 -13.02
CA GLN A 3 26.42 46.87 -13.81
C GLN A 3 27.02 48.27 -13.62
N VAL A 4 28.09 48.37 -12.83
CA VAL A 4 28.78 49.63 -12.64
C VAL A 4 29.41 49.94 -13.99
N ALA A 5 28.87 50.93 -14.69
CA ALA A 5 29.38 51.32 -15.99
C ALA A 5 30.88 51.64 -15.85
N PHE A 6 31.70 51.02 -16.70
CA PHE A 6 33.13 51.32 -16.74
C PHE A 6 33.32 52.71 -17.35
N ASP A 7 33.61 53.70 -16.49
CA ASP A 7 33.89 55.07 -16.90
C ASP A 7 35.29 55.14 -17.53
N THR A 8 35.34 54.98 -18.85
CA THR A 8 36.58 54.98 -19.63
C THR A 8 37.35 56.30 -19.50
N LEU A 9 36.65 57.42 -19.33
CA LEU A 9 37.27 58.75 -19.24
C LEU A 9 37.99 58.90 -17.90
N LYS A 10 37.30 58.64 -16.79
CA LYS A 10 37.89 58.69 -15.45
C LYS A 10 39.07 57.71 -15.31
N PHE A 11 38.99 56.56 -15.97
CA PHE A 11 40.08 55.57 -15.98
C PHE A 11 41.31 56.09 -16.74
N VAL A 12 41.14 56.70 -17.91
CA VAL A 12 42.24 57.34 -18.67
C VAL A 12 42.89 58.46 -17.87
N GLU A 13 42.09 59.36 -17.27
CA GLU A 13 42.60 60.48 -16.46
C GLU A 13 43.42 60.01 -15.26
N THR A 14 43.01 58.89 -14.63
CA THR A 14 43.73 58.27 -13.51
C THR A 14 45.10 57.76 -13.96
N LEU A 15 45.18 57.13 -15.14
CA LEU A 15 46.44 56.63 -15.70
C LEU A 15 47.36 57.78 -16.15
N GLU A 16 46.82 58.84 -16.76
CA GLU A 16 47.58 60.04 -17.11
C GLU A 16 48.16 60.73 -15.87
N THR A 17 47.37 60.84 -14.79
CA THR A 17 47.82 61.39 -13.50
C THR A 17 48.92 60.54 -12.86
N ALA A 18 48.90 59.23 -13.07
CA ALA A 18 49.94 58.30 -12.64
C ALA A 18 51.21 58.34 -13.51
N GLY A 19 51.26 59.21 -14.52
CA GLY A 19 52.42 59.43 -15.39
C GLY A 19 52.44 58.59 -16.67
N LEU A 20 51.35 57.90 -17.01
CA LEU A 20 51.25 57.14 -18.26
C LEU A 20 50.95 58.08 -19.44
N PRO A 21 51.65 57.96 -20.59
CA PRO A 21 51.32 58.71 -21.79
C PRO A 21 49.87 58.48 -22.23
N LYS A 22 49.21 59.56 -22.69
CA LYS A 22 47.80 59.57 -23.09
C LYS A 22 47.39 58.43 -24.02
N ASP A 23 48.22 58.12 -25.00
CA ASP A 23 47.92 57.07 -25.98
C ASP A 23 47.99 55.66 -25.37
N GLN A 24 48.90 55.44 -24.42
CA GLN A 24 48.97 54.19 -23.66
C GLN A 24 47.82 54.06 -22.66
N ALA A 25 47.47 55.15 -21.97
CA ALA A 25 46.33 55.20 -21.05
C ALA A 25 45.01 54.86 -21.75
N LYS A 26 44.80 55.42 -22.95
CA LYS A 26 43.65 55.09 -23.81
C LYS A 26 43.65 53.63 -24.26
N ALA A 27 44.80 53.10 -24.69
CA ALA A 27 44.90 51.72 -25.13
C ALA A 27 44.55 50.72 -24.01
N ILE A 28 45.02 50.97 -22.79
CA ILE A 28 44.72 50.13 -21.61
C ILE A 28 43.24 50.26 -21.23
N SER A 29 42.68 51.48 -21.22
CA SER A 29 41.25 51.70 -20.94
C SER A 29 40.34 50.92 -21.89
N LEU A 30 40.69 50.91 -23.19
CA LEU A 30 39.96 50.16 -24.21
C LEU A 30 40.06 48.65 -23.99
N ALA A 31 41.26 48.13 -23.75
CA ALA A 31 41.47 46.70 -23.50
C ALA A 31 40.73 46.21 -22.24
N VAL A 32 40.69 47.04 -21.19
CA VAL A 32 39.96 46.74 -19.94
C VAL A 32 38.45 46.81 -20.17
N ARG A 33 37.96 47.81 -20.90
CA ARG A 33 36.53 47.90 -21.26
C ARG A 33 36.09 46.69 -22.07
N GLU A 34 36.83 46.32 -23.12
CA GLU A 34 36.51 45.14 -23.95
C GLU A 34 36.51 43.86 -23.13
N SER A 35 37.43 43.72 -22.18
CA SER A 35 37.47 42.57 -21.26
C SER A 35 36.26 42.51 -20.33
N HIS A 36 35.70 43.66 -19.93
CA HIS A 36 34.48 43.75 -19.12
C HIS A 36 33.18 43.60 -19.93
N GLU A 37 33.16 44.03 -21.20
CA GLU A 37 32.05 43.83 -22.14
C GLU A 37 31.96 42.38 -22.63
N ALA A 38 33.07 41.64 -22.60
CA ALA A 38 33.12 40.21 -22.91
C ALA A 38 32.52 39.29 -21.81
N VAL A 39 32.09 39.84 -20.67
CA VAL A 39 31.45 39.06 -19.61
C VAL A 39 29.96 38.95 -19.90
N ASP A 40 29.54 37.78 -20.36
CA ASP A 40 28.13 37.44 -20.59
C ASP A 40 27.39 37.39 -19.23
N VAL A 41 26.76 38.50 -18.85
CA VAL A 41 26.06 38.65 -17.57
C VAL A 41 24.55 38.61 -17.78
N ALA A 42 23.87 37.80 -16.94
CA ALA A 42 22.43 37.82 -16.87
C ALA A 42 21.93 39.22 -16.47
N THR A 43 21.04 39.77 -17.28
CA THR A 43 20.38 41.05 -17.03
C THR A 43 19.28 40.89 -15.97
N LYS A 44 18.75 42.02 -15.47
CA LYS A 44 17.57 41.98 -14.58
C LYS A 44 16.37 41.30 -15.23
N ARG A 45 16.24 41.43 -16.55
CA ARG A 45 15.16 40.80 -17.32
C ARG A 45 15.30 39.29 -17.29
N ASP A 46 16.51 38.77 -17.47
CA ASP A 46 16.76 37.32 -17.42
C ASP A 46 16.42 36.74 -16.04
N LEU A 47 16.72 37.49 -14.97
CA LEU A 47 16.32 37.11 -13.61
C LEU A 47 14.80 37.17 -13.40
N ASP A 48 14.12 38.18 -13.94
CA ASP A 48 12.66 38.28 -13.85
C ASP A 48 11.95 37.17 -14.63
N ASP A 49 12.50 36.77 -15.78
CA ASP A 49 11.96 35.68 -16.59
C ASP A 49 12.20 34.33 -15.90
N ALA A 50 13.42 34.07 -15.40
CA ALA A 50 13.71 32.89 -14.58
C ALA A 50 12.82 32.83 -13.31
N LYS A 51 12.56 33.98 -12.66
CA LYS A 51 11.65 34.04 -11.51
C LYS A 51 10.23 33.66 -11.88
N LYS A 52 9.72 34.09 -13.04
CA LYS A 52 8.38 33.72 -13.51
C LYS A 52 8.30 32.23 -13.84
N ASP A 53 9.33 31.69 -14.48
CA ASP A 53 9.39 30.26 -14.82
C ASP A 53 9.37 29.41 -13.56
N VAL A 54 10.22 29.73 -12.57
CA VAL A 54 10.21 29.06 -11.27
C VAL A 54 8.87 29.20 -10.55
N LEU A 55 8.24 30.38 -10.59
CA LEU A 55 6.92 30.57 -9.98
C LEU A 55 5.84 29.71 -10.66
N SER A 56 5.93 29.57 -11.99
CA SER A 56 5.05 28.71 -12.77
C SER A 56 5.23 27.24 -12.39
N GLU A 57 6.48 26.76 -12.32
CA GLU A 57 6.79 25.39 -11.90
C GLU A 57 6.33 25.11 -10.47
N VAL A 58 6.59 26.03 -9.53
CA VAL A 58 6.11 25.88 -8.14
C VAL A 58 4.58 25.83 -8.08
N THR A 59 3.89 26.57 -8.94
CA THR A 59 2.42 26.53 -9.02
C THR A 59 1.93 25.22 -9.61
N ALA A 60 2.61 24.69 -10.62
CA ALA A 60 2.31 23.38 -11.19
C ALA A 60 2.50 22.26 -10.15
N VAL A 61 3.64 22.24 -9.45
CA VAL A 61 3.93 21.27 -8.39
C VAL A 61 2.90 21.35 -7.25
N LYS A 62 2.43 22.55 -6.89
CA LYS A 62 1.35 22.68 -5.90
C LYS A 62 0.05 22.03 -6.35
N ARG A 63 -0.33 22.19 -7.62
CA ARG A 63 -1.52 21.52 -8.18
C ARG A 63 -1.35 20.01 -8.20
N ASP A 64 -0.19 19.54 -8.64
CA ASP A 64 0.13 18.10 -8.65
C ASP A 64 0.04 17.52 -7.23
N LEU A 65 0.54 18.26 -6.22
CA LEU A 65 0.43 17.85 -4.81
C LEU A 65 -1.02 17.80 -4.32
N GLU A 66 -1.85 18.80 -4.67
CA GLU A 66 -3.28 18.81 -4.34
C GLU A 66 -4.00 17.62 -4.98
N ASP A 67 -3.67 17.28 -6.22
CA ASP A 67 -4.27 16.14 -6.91
C ASP A 67 -3.79 14.80 -6.35
N VAL A 68 -2.51 14.68 -5.99
CA VAL A 68 -1.98 13.52 -5.25
C VAL A 68 -2.69 13.36 -3.90
N HIS A 69 -2.93 14.44 -3.16
CA HIS A 69 -3.69 14.36 -1.90
C HIS A 69 -5.11 13.84 -2.13
N LYS A 70 -5.84 14.36 -3.13
CA LYS A 70 -7.18 13.85 -3.47
C LYS A 70 -7.15 12.38 -3.87
N GLU A 71 -6.14 11.95 -4.64
CA GLU A 71 -5.99 10.54 -5.02
C GLU A 71 -5.72 9.66 -3.79
N ILE A 72 -4.89 10.13 -2.86
CA ILE A 72 -4.60 9.44 -1.60
C ILE A 72 -5.87 9.28 -0.77
N ASP A 73 -6.65 10.35 -0.59
CA ASP A 73 -7.92 10.31 0.16
C ASP A 73 -8.88 9.30 -0.48
N ALA A 74 -9.06 9.35 -1.81
CA ALA A 74 -9.90 8.40 -2.53
C ALA A 74 -9.40 6.94 -2.41
N ARG A 75 -8.08 6.72 -2.40
CA ARG A 75 -7.48 5.39 -2.19
C ARG A 75 -7.69 4.88 -0.77
N PHE A 76 -7.63 5.76 0.24
CA PHE A 76 -7.94 5.40 1.62
C PHE A 76 -9.39 4.98 1.78
N GLU A 77 -10.35 5.80 1.31
CA GLU A 77 -11.78 5.47 1.34
C GLU A 77 -12.06 4.12 0.65
N LYS A 78 -11.45 3.90 -0.52
CA LYS A 78 -11.58 2.62 -1.23
C LYS A 78 -11.00 1.45 -0.44
N THR A 79 -9.88 1.64 0.23
CA THR A 79 -9.23 0.59 1.04
C THR A 79 -10.10 0.24 2.24
N ASP A 80 -10.66 1.24 2.92
CA ASP A 80 -11.56 1.05 4.06
C ASP A 80 -12.84 0.31 3.64
N ALA A 81 -13.45 0.71 2.52
CA ALA A 81 -14.61 0.01 1.97
C ALA A 81 -14.29 -1.45 1.60
N GLN A 82 -13.13 -1.71 0.99
CA GLN A 82 -12.69 -3.07 0.67
C GLN A 82 -12.43 -3.91 1.92
N MET A 83 -11.86 -3.31 2.96
CA MET A 83 -11.60 -3.97 4.23
C MET A 83 -12.90 -4.34 4.94
N GLN A 84 -13.87 -3.42 5.00
CA GLN A 84 -15.19 -3.69 5.56
C GLN A 84 -15.92 -4.81 4.81
N ALA A 85 -15.92 -4.77 3.47
CA ALA A 85 -16.53 -5.82 2.65
C ALA A 85 -15.86 -7.19 2.86
N ARG A 86 -14.54 -7.22 3.10
CA ARG A 86 -13.83 -8.47 3.44
C ARG A 86 -14.23 -8.99 4.81
N PHE A 87 -14.37 -8.13 5.82
CA PHE A 87 -14.83 -8.54 7.14
C PHE A 87 -16.25 -9.11 7.10
N GLU A 88 -17.19 -8.43 6.44
CA GLU A 88 -18.56 -8.93 6.25
C GLU A 88 -18.58 -10.30 5.55
N LYS A 89 -17.75 -10.47 4.51
CA LYS A 89 -17.60 -11.77 3.84
C LYS A 89 -17.04 -12.85 4.76
N THR A 90 -16.04 -12.52 5.58
CA THR A 90 -15.46 -13.45 6.55
C THR A 90 -16.48 -13.84 7.62
N ASP A 91 -17.27 -12.89 8.14
CA ASP A 91 -18.32 -13.17 9.11
C ASP A 91 -19.39 -14.10 8.54
N ALA A 92 -19.80 -13.87 7.28
CA ALA A 92 -20.72 -14.76 6.57
C ALA A 92 -20.15 -16.18 6.43
N GLN A 93 -18.87 -16.31 6.01
CA GLN A 93 -18.20 -17.60 5.89
C GLN A 93 -18.09 -18.33 7.24
N ILE A 94 -17.81 -17.60 8.33
CA ILE A 94 -17.78 -18.18 9.68
C ILE A 94 -19.17 -18.67 10.10
N ALA A 95 -20.23 -17.91 9.78
CA ALA A 95 -21.60 -18.32 10.06
C ALA A 95 -21.98 -19.61 9.30
N ASP A 96 -21.62 -19.69 8.01
CA ASP A 96 -21.85 -20.88 7.20
C ASP A 96 -21.10 -22.10 7.76
N VAL A 97 -19.80 -21.97 8.06
CA VAL A 97 -19.01 -23.06 8.68
C VAL A 97 -19.62 -23.53 10.01
N ARG A 98 -20.11 -22.61 10.84
CA ARG A 98 -20.79 -22.98 12.10
C ARG A 98 -22.09 -23.74 11.86
N LYS A 99 -22.85 -23.35 10.84
CA LYS A 99 -24.10 -24.01 10.46
C LYS A 99 -23.83 -25.43 9.96
N ASP A 100 -22.86 -25.57 9.05
CA ASP A 100 -22.46 -26.86 8.49
C ASP A 100 -21.96 -27.80 9.58
N LEU A 101 -21.08 -27.33 10.47
CA LEU A 101 -20.59 -28.13 11.58
C LEU A 101 -21.72 -28.54 12.54
N SER A 102 -22.70 -27.67 12.77
CA SER A 102 -23.86 -28.01 13.60
C SER A 102 -24.72 -29.12 12.96
N ALA A 103 -24.89 -29.07 11.64
CA ALA A 103 -25.60 -30.10 10.88
C ALA A 103 -24.84 -31.44 10.92
N GLU A 104 -23.53 -31.43 10.65
CA GLU A 104 -22.69 -32.63 10.72
C GLU A 104 -22.70 -33.25 12.12
N ILE A 105 -22.63 -32.45 13.19
CA ILE A 105 -22.73 -32.96 14.57
C ILE A 105 -24.11 -33.61 14.82
N ALA A 106 -25.19 -33.03 14.30
CA ALA A 106 -26.52 -33.60 14.45
C ALA A 106 -26.65 -34.95 13.71
N ASP A 107 -26.10 -35.05 12.50
CA ASP A 107 -26.07 -36.29 11.73
C ASP A 107 -25.23 -37.36 12.41
N VAL A 108 -24.04 -37.03 12.91
CA VAL A 108 -23.20 -37.96 13.69
C VAL A 108 -23.93 -38.47 14.94
N ARG A 109 -24.65 -37.59 15.66
CA ARG A 109 -25.45 -38.00 16.83
C ARG A 109 -26.56 -38.97 16.44
N LYS A 110 -27.27 -38.71 15.33
CA LYS A 110 -28.32 -39.58 14.81
C LYS A 110 -27.75 -40.94 14.40
N ASP A 111 -26.61 -40.96 13.72
CA ASP A 111 -25.94 -42.18 13.32
C ASP A 111 -25.48 -43.02 14.52
N ILE A 112 -24.95 -42.38 15.57
CA ILE A 112 -24.58 -43.05 16.82
C ILE A 112 -25.83 -43.67 17.48
N ALA A 113 -26.94 -42.94 17.58
CA ALA A 113 -28.19 -43.46 18.14
C ALA A 113 -28.70 -44.67 17.36
N ASN A 114 -28.74 -44.59 16.03
CA ASN A 114 -29.16 -45.70 15.16
C ASN A 114 -28.27 -46.94 15.33
N ARG A 115 -26.96 -46.76 15.46
CA ARG A 115 -26.01 -47.87 15.71
C ARG A 115 -26.25 -48.50 17.08
N PHE A 116 -26.50 -47.69 18.10
CA PHE A 116 -26.79 -48.18 19.44
C PHE A 116 -28.08 -49.02 19.48
N ASP A 117 -29.16 -48.53 18.85
CA ASP A 117 -30.42 -49.27 18.75
C ASP A 117 -30.25 -50.59 18.01
N LYS A 118 -29.50 -50.57 16.90
CA LYS A 118 -29.19 -51.77 16.13
C LYS A 118 -28.38 -52.79 16.94
N LEU A 119 -27.39 -52.34 17.72
CA LEU A 119 -26.64 -53.21 18.63
C LEU A 119 -27.53 -53.78 19.73
N GLY A 120 -28.39 -52.95 20.34
CA GLY A 120 -29.37 -53.38 21.33
C GLY A 120 -30.27 -54.49 20.81
N LEU A 121 -30.88 -54.28 19.63
CA LEU A 121 -31.73 -55.28 18.99
C LEU A 121 -30.97 -56.58 18.67
N GLN A 122 -29.76 -56.47 18.10
CA GLN A 122 -28.93 -57.65 17.81
C GLN A 122 -28.60 -58.45 19.07
N MET A 123 -28.30 -57.78 20.18
CA MET A 123 -28.04 -58.44 21.46
C MET A 123 -29.29 -59.12 22.01
N THR A 124 -30.45 -58.46 22.01
CA THR A 124 -31.72 -59.06 22.45
C THR A 124 -32.07 -60.30 21.63
N VAL A 125 -31.92 -60.24 20.30
CA VAL A 125 -32.19 -61.37 19.41
C VAL A 125 -31.21 -62.53 19.69
N ARG A 126 -29.91 -62.25 19.83
CA ARG A 126 -28.90 -63.28 20.11
C ARG A 126 -29.10 -63.94 21.47
N VAL A 127 -29.31 -63.15 22.53
CA VAL A 127 -29.55 -63.66 23.90
C VAL A 127 -30.85 -64.44 23.96
N GLY A 128 -31.93 -63.94 23.35
CA GLY A 128 -33.20 -64.66 23.25
C GLY A 128 -33.06 -66.01 22.53
N GLY A 129 -32.34 -66.05 21.40
CA GLY A 129 -32.05 -67.28 20.69
C GLY A 129 -31.24 -68.30 21.52
N MET A 130 -30.23 -67.84 22.25
CA MET A 130 -29.44 -68.69 23.14
C MET A 130 -30.27 -69.27 24.29
N LEU A 131 -31.16 -68.47 24.91
CA LEU A 131 -32.04 -68.95 25.97
C LEU A 131 -32.99 -70.04 25.48
N ILE A 132 -33.59 -69.86 24.30
CA ILE A 132 -34.46 -70.87 23.69
C ILE A 132 -33.67 -72.17 23.42
N ALA A 133 -32.47 -72.06 22.86
CA ALA A 133 -31.61 -73.22 22.60
C ALA A 133 -31.20 -73.94 23.92
N ALA A 134 -30.82 -73.19 24.95
CA ALA A 134 -30.44 -73.73 26.25
C ALA A 134 -31.62 -74.46 26.94
N VAL A 135 -32.81 -73.87 26.92
CA VAL A 135 -34.03 -74.51 27.44
C VAL A 135 -34.38 -75.76 26.64
N GLY A 136 -34.30 -75.70 25.30
CA GLY A 136 -34.50 -76.85 24.43
C GLY A 136 -33.57 -78.02 24.79
N LEU A 137 -32.27 -77.77 24.94
CA LEU A 137 -31.28 -78.75 25.37
C LEU A 137 -31.62 -79.35 26.75
N MET A 138 -31.97 -78.52 27.74
CA MET A 138 -32.36 -78.99 29.08
C MET A 138 -33.60 -79.91 29.04
N THR A 139 -34.63 -79.56 28.27
CA THR A 139 -35.83 -80.40 28.15
C THR A 139 -35.55 -81.75 27.48
N ALA A 140 -34.67 -81.79 26.47
CA ALA A 140 -34.28 -83.03 25.81
C ALA A 140 -33.53 -83.97 26.77
N ILE A 141 -32.61 -83.43 27.59
CA ILE A 141 -31.88 -84.20 28.61
C ILE A 141 -32.84 -84.78 29.67
N LEU A 142 -33.79 -83.98 30.16
CA LEU A 142 -34.79 -84.46 31.14
C LEU A 142 -35.66 -85.60 30.62
N LYS A 143 -35.98 -85.60 29.31
CA LYS A 143 -36.76 -86.66 28.67
C LYS A 143 -35.98 -87.97 28.51
N LEU A 144 -34.64 -87.91 28.46
CA LEU A 144 -33.77 -89.08 28.39
C LEU A 144 -33.47 -89.71 29.76
N LEU A 145 -33.68 -88.96 30.85
CA LEU A 145 -33.43 -89.42 32.23
C LEU A 145 -34.67 -90.00 32.94
N LYS A 146 -35.85 -89.94 32.32
CA LYS A 146 -37.10 -90.58 32.77
C LYS A 146 -37.41 -91.78 31.90
#